data_AF-A0A8S1K5C6-F1
#
_entry.id   AF-A0A8S1K5C6-F1
#
_cell.length_a   1.000
_cell.length_b   1.000
_cell.length_c   1.000
_cell.angle_alpha   90.00
_cell.angle_beta   90.00
_cell.angle_gamma   90.00
#
_symmetry.space_group_name_H-M   'P 1'
#
loop_
_entity.id
_entity.type
_entity.pdbx_description
1 polymer ?
#
loop_
_entity_poly.entity_id
_entity_poly.type
_entity_poly.pdbx_seq_one_letter_code
_entity_poly.pdbx_strand_id
1 'polypeptide(L)'
;MISLYYILNFVLIGIYPISRIFRLLNFFILDIPDELGTTRENSIFYTIMAFTVIKYLRSYSTLQFLSSLFFTIKVALITSYLFVDVKISLLYAGACLVIFVLCSEPKFNGRTKIQDIEDIKEFEELVGVKFRDNDDGDIIEELNERFKRKQQVKEKSKKIQNYKITEMFFAEFYVDWADTCNYTKEIWANFSCKYTTKGLKFISINLAKIPRLAECYRINTSAMSRQLPTVILFEDGEEAQRFPPIDEKTNKIPKVLKYGKKELQSYFDLEKRYLATRDL
;
A
#
# COMPACT_ATOMS: atom_id res chain seq x y z
N MET A 1 -2.43 -14.44 16.09
CA MET A 1 -1.14 -14.77 16.73
C MET A 1 -0.22 -13.57 16.58
N ILE A 2 0.46 -13.15 17.65
CA ILE A 2 1.48 -12.09 17.57
C ILE A 2 2.62 -12.64 16.72
N SER A 3 2.97 -11.96 15.63
CA SER A 3 4.05 -12.39 14.74
C SER A 3 5.39 -12.39 15.48
N LEU A 4 6.21 -13.42 15.25
CA LEU A 4 7.58 -13.52 15.77
C LEU A 4 8.40 -12.26 15.46
N TYR A 5 8.15 -11.65 14.29
CA TYR A 5 8.72 -10.37 13.90
C TYR A 5 8.54 -9.29 14.98
N TYR A 6 7.33 -9.13 15.52
CA TYR A 6 7.05 -8.08 16.51
C TYR A 6 7.73 -8.34 17.85
N ILE A 7 7.79 -9.61 18.28
CA ILE A 7 8.46 -10.00 19.52
C ILE A 7 9.95 -9.71 19.42
N LEU A 8 10.60 -10.14 18.33
CA LEU A 8 12.03 -9.91 18.10
C LEU A 8 12.38 -8.42 18.01
N ASN A 9 11.56 -7.62 17.32
CA ASN A 9 11.75 -6.17 17.25
C ASN A 9 11.62 -5.51 18.64
N PHE A 10 10.67 -5.95 19.45
CA PHE A 10 10.49 -5.43 20.80
C PHE A 10 11.69 -5.78 21.71
N VAL A 11 12.16 -7.02 21.66
CA VAL A 11 13.36 -7.46 22.39
C VAL A 11 14.57 -6.64 21.96
N LEU A 12 14.77 -6.44 20.66
CA LEU A 12 15.90 -5.67 20.13
C LEU A 12 15.90 -4.20 20.60
N ILE A 13 14.72 -3.59 20.69
CA ILE A 13 14.58 -2.22 21.23
C ILE A 13 14.86 -2.19 22.74
N GLY A 14 14.47 -3.24 23.46
CA GLY A 14 14.73 -3.39 24.90
C GLY A 14 16.20 -3.50 25.29
N ILE A 15 17.10 -3.86 24.36
CA ILE A 15 18.55 -3.96 24.64
C ILE A 15 19.14 -2.62 25.09
N TYR A 16 18.70 -1.52 24.48
CA TYR A 16 19.22 -0.19 24.80
C TYR A 16 18.95 0.25 26.25
N PRO A 17 17.69 0.32 26.73
CA PRO A 17 17.42 0.73 28.10
C PRO A 17 18.08 -0.21 29.12
N ILE A 18 18.16 -1.51 28.84
CA ILE A 18 18.90 -2.47 29.68
C ILE A 18 20.38 -2.08 29.73
N SER A 19 21.04 -1.88 28.59
CA SER A 19 22.45 -1.50 28.55
C SER A 19 22.72 -0.18 29.30
N ARG A 20 21.79 0.79 29.21
CA ARG A 20 21.85 2.09 29.87
C ARG A 20 21.68 1.98 31.39
N ILE A 21 20.70 1.21 31.87
CA ILE A 21 20.44 1.02 33.31
C ILE A 21 21.62 0.34 34.00
N PHE A 22 22.16 -0.72 33.39
CA PHE A 22 23.30 -1.47 33.94
C PHE A 22 24.65 -0.79 33.68
N ARG A 23 24.66 0.40 33.04
CA ARG A 23 25.88 1.15 32.66
C ARG A 23 26.95 0.27 32.02
N LEU A 24 26.52 -0.63 31.12
CA LEU A 24 27.42 -1.60 30.50
C LEU A 24 28.46 -0.95 29.58
N LEU A 25 28.25 0.32 29.19
CA LEU A 25 29.08 1.07 28.26
C LEU A 25 29.36 2.49 28.77
N ASN A 26 30.30 3.18 28.12
CA ASN A 26 30.66 4.57 28.41
C ASN A 26 29.60 5.56 27.88
N PHE A 27 28.46 5.60 28.54
CA PHE A 27 27.33 6.47 28.20
C PHE A 27 27.54 7.95 28.56
N PHE A 28 28.65 8.30 29.21
CA PHE A 28 28.95 9.66 29.67
C PHE A 28 28.88 10.71 28.55
N ILE A 29 29.26 10.33 27.33
CA ILE A 29 29.26 11.22 26.16
C ILE A 29 27.83 11.66 25.76
N LEU A 30 26.81 10.85 26.10
CA LEU A 30 25.42 11.17 25.80
C LEU A 30 24.80 12.16 26.80
N ASP A 31 25.39 12.29 27.99
CA ASP A 31 24.93 13.22 29.04
C ASP A 31 25.49 14.63 28.85
N ILE A 32 26.40 14.82 27.90
CA ILE A 32 26.94 16.12 27.53
C ILE A 32 25.78 17.00 27.02
N PRO A 33 25.65 18.24 27.51
CA PRO A 33 24.62 19.16 27.03
C PRO A 33 24.92 19.55 25.57
N ASP A 34 23.88 19.46 24.73
CA ASP A 34 23.89 19.95 23.37
C ASP A 34 23.50 21.44 23.31
N GLU A 35 23.55 22.02 22.11
CA GLU A 35 23.23 23.44 21.83
C GLU A 35 21.83 23.86 22.32
N LEU A 36 20.91 22.91 22.48
CA LEU A 36 19.56 23.13 23.00
C LEU A 36 19.50 23.19 24.54
N GLY A 37 20.63 23.08 25.23
CA GLY A 37 20.71 23.05 26.69
C GLY A 37 20.19 21.75 27.33
N THR A 38 19.93 20.72 26.54
CA THR A 38 19.50 19.38 26.99
C THR A 38 20.57 18.34 26.70
N THR A 39 20.50 17.15 27.30
CA THR A 39 21.44 16.06 26.99
C THR A 39 21.31 15.63 25.52
N ARG A 40 22.40 15.13 24.93
CA ARG A 40 22.40 14.63 23.54
C ARG A 40 21.35 13.57 23.30
N GLU A 41 21.22 12.67 24.27
CA GLU A 41 20.23 11.60 24.25
C GLU A 41 18.79 12.14 24.15
N ASN A 42 18.47 13.17 24.94
CA ASN A 42 17.15 13.79 24.90
C ASN A 42 16.90 14.46 23.55
N SER A 43 17.90 15.14 22.99
CA SER A 43 17.81 15.76 21.65
C SER A 43 17.52 14.72 20.56
N ILE A 44 18.19 13.55 20.59
CA ILE A 44 17.92 12.43 19.67
C ILE A 44 16.47 11.93 19.86
N PHE A 45 16.01 11.75 21.10
CA PHE A 45 14.64 11.29 21.33
C PHE A 45 13.57 12.30 20.93
N TYR A 46 13.79 13.60 21.16
CA TYR A 46 12.84 14.64 20.73
C TYR A 46 12.71 14.73 19.22
N THR A 47 13.84 14.70 18.49
CA THR A 47 13.82 14.71 17.02
C THR A 47 13.08 13.48 16.47
N ILE A 48 13.37 12.30 17.01
CA ILE A 48 12.73 11.05 16.61
C ILE A 48 11.24 11.02 17.00
N MET A 49 10.87 11.57 18.16
CA MET A 49 9.48 11.71 18.57
C MET A 49 8.71 12.59 17.59
N ALA A 50 9.27 13.74 17.20
CA ALA A 50 8.67 14.62 16.19
C ALA A 50 8.49 13.90 14.84
N PHE A 51 9.51 13.17 14.36
CA PHE A 51 9.39 12.34 13.15
C PHE A 51 8.32 11.26 13.27
N THR A 52 8.22 10.62 14.43
CA THR A 52 7.21 9.57 14.71
C THR A 52 5.81 10.15 14.69
N VAL A 53 5.58 11.34 15.26
CA VAL A 53 4.29 12.04 15.19
C VAL A 53 3.92 12.36 13.74
N ILE A 54 4.85 12.89 12.95
CA ILE A 54 4.61 13.16 11.52
C ILE A 54 4.25 11.87 10.77
N LYS A 55 4.92 10.75 11.05
CA LYS A 55 4.60 9.46 10.43
C LYS A 55 3.27 8.87 10.92
N TYR A 56 2.95 9.03 12.20
CA TYR A 56 1.66 8.62 12.78
C TYR A 56 0.51 9.30 12.04
N LEU A 57 0.58 10.63 11.87
CA LEU A 57 -0.43 11.41 11.17
C LEU A 57 -0.63 11.01 9.70
N ARG A 58 0.38 10.35 9.09
CA ARG A 58 0.34 9.88 7.70
C ARG A 58 0.02 8.39 7.53
N SER A 59 0.00 7.61 8.61
CA SER A 59 -0.19 6.15 8.53
C SER A 59 -1.66 5.78 8.26
N TYR A 60 -1.89 4.71 7.50
CA TYR A 60 -3.22 4.25 7.08
C TYR A 60 -3.78 3.15 7.97
N SER A 61 -2.91 2.26 8.44
CA SER A 61 -3.23 1.11 9.28
C SER A 61 -2.34 1.12 10.52
N THR A 62 -2.84 0.52 11.60
CA THR A 62 -2.08 0.31 12.83
C THR A 62 -0.82 -0.51 12.57
N LEU A 63 -0.85 -1.43 11.60
CA LEU A 63 0.29 -2.24 11.20
C LEU A 63 1.39 -1.39 10.54
N GLN A 64 1.02 -0.52 9.60
CA GLN A 64 1.97 0.40 8.95
C GLN A 64 2.62 1.36 9.96
N PHE A 65 1.81 1.89 10.88
CA PHE A 65 2.32 2.75 11.93
C PHE A 65 3.31 2.00 12.81
N LEU A 66 2.98 0.78 13.22
CA LEU A 66 3.81 -0.05 14.08
C LEU A 66 5.15 -0.41 13.39
N SER A 67 5.13 -0.78 12.11
CA SER A 67 6.35 -1.03 11.32
C SER A 67 7.21 0.23 11.21
N SER A 68 6.57 1.38 10.93
CA SER A 68 7.24 2.68 10.89
C SER A 68 7.84 3.11 12.23
N LEU A 69 7.16 2.80 13.34
CA LEU A 69 7.61 3.07 14.70
C LEU A 69 8.87 2.26 15.01
N PHE A 70 8.84 0.94 14.75
CA PHE A 70 10.02 0.08 14.94
C PHE A 70 11.21 0.56 14.12
N PHE A 71 11.00 0.92 12.86
CA PHE A 71 12.07 1.47 12.02
C PHE A 71 12.65 2.76 12.61
N THR A 72 11.80 3.70 13.01
CA THR A 72 12.25 5.02 13.48
C THR A 72 12.96 4.91 14.84
N ILE A 73 12.49 4.03 15.74
CA ILE A 73 13.18 3.73 17.00
C ILE A 73 14.55 3.08 16.75
N LYS A 74 14.65 2.10 15.85
CA LYS A 74 15.94 1.47 15.52
C LYS A 74 16.97 2.48 15.02
N VAL A 75 16.56 3.42 14.16
CA VAL A 75 17.44 4.50 13.69
C VAL A 75 17.90 5.37 14.85
N ALA A 76 17.00 5.71 15.78
CA ALA A 76 17.36 6.46 16.99
C ALA A 76 18.43 5.72 17.82
N LEU A 77 18.22 4.43 18.04
CA LEU A 77 19.14 3.60 18.83
C LEU A 77 20.49 3.43 18.16
N ILE A 78 20.53 3.23 16.83
CA ILE A 78 21.78 3.19 16.05
C ILE A 78 22.55 4.50 16.24
N THR A 79 21.88 5.65 16.12
CA THR A 79 22.48 6.98 16.33
C THR A 79 23.00 7.13 17.76
N SER A 80 22.22 6.75 18.78
CA SER A 80 22.67 6.79 20.18
C SER A 80 23.91 5.94 20.41
N TYR A 81 23.97 4.72 19.86
CA TYR A 81 25.16 3.88 19.97
C TYR A 81 26.37 4.43 19.21
N LEU A 82 26.15 5.16 18.11
CA LEU A 82 27.23 5.76 17.32
C LEU A 82 28.03 6.78 18.15
N PHE A 83 27.35 7.54 19.01
CA PHE A 83 27.99 8.46 19.96
C PHE A 83 28.70 7.78 21.13
N VAL A 84 28.38 6.51 21.43
CA VAL A 84 29.04 5.73 22.49
C VAL A 84 30.25 5.00 21.94
N ASP A 85 30.04 4.14 20.94
CA ASP A 85 31.09 3.40 20.24
C ASP A 85 30.58 2.94 18.86
N VAL A 86 31.33 3.28 17.82
CA VAL A 86 31.03 2.90 16.43
C VAL A 86 30.93 1.39 16.25
N LYS A 87 31.75 0.58 16.94
CA LYS A 87 31.73 -0.88 16.83
C LYS A 87 30.41 -1.47 17.34
N ILE A 88 29.89 -0.93 18.45
CA ILE A 88 28.63 -1.38 19.04
C ILE A 88 27.45 -0.94 18.18
N SER A 89 27.51 0.28 17.63
CA SER A 89 26.53 0.75 16.65
C SER A 89 26.47 -0.17 15.42
N LEU A 90 27.64 -0.57 14.88
CA LEU A 90 27.72 -1.51 13.76
C LEU A 90 27.17 -2.91 14.11
N LEU A 91 27.46 -3.44 15.30
CA LEU A 91 26.90 -4.71 15.76
C LEU A 91 25.38 -4.64 15.89
N TYR A 92 24.84 -3.56 16.47
CA TYR A 92 23.40 -3.36 16.60
C TYR A 92 22.72 -3.21 15.23
N ALA A 93 23.33 -2.45 14.32
CA ALA A 93 22.85 -2.32 12.94
C ALA A 93 22.86 -3.67 12.20
N GLY A 94 23.91 -4.48 12.39
CA GLY A 94 24.00 -5.85 11.87
C GLY A 94 22.87 -6.74 12.40
N ALA A 95 22.60 -6.71 13.71
CA ALA A 95 21.47 -7.44 14.30
C ALA A 95 20.11 -6.97 13.74
N CYS A 96 19.94 -5.67 13.51
CA CYS A 96 18.73 -5.13 12.87
C CYS A 96 18.54 -5.69 11.45
N LEU A 97 19.62 -5.78 10.67
CA LEU A 97 19.60 -6.34 9.31
C LEU A 97 19.31 -7.83 9.31
N VAL A 98 19.92 -8.59 10.23
CA VAL A 98 19.67 -10.03 10.37
C VAL A 98 18.18 -10.29 10.65
N ILE A 99 17.57 -9.56 11.59
CA ILE A 99 16.14 -9.69 11.88
C ILE A 99 15.29 -9.27 10.67
N PHE A 100 15.68 -8.23 9.95
CA PHE A 100 14.96 -7.80 8.75
C PHE A 100 14.98 -8.85 7.64
N VAL A 101 16.10 -9.54 7.43
CA VAL A 101 16.24 -10.59 6.41
C VAL A 101 15.54 -11.88 6.85
N LEU A 102 15.71 -12.30 8.11
CA LEU A 102 15.18 -13.57 8.61
C LEU A 102 13.68 -13.52 8.89
N CYS A 103 13.14 -12.36 9.25
CA CYS A 103 11.73 -12.19 9.61
C CYS A 103 11.04 -11.22 8.66
N SER A 104 10.25 -11.76 7.73
CA SER A 104 9.38 -10.95 6.89
C SER A 104 8.28 -10.28 7.71
N GLU A 105 7.92 -9.06 7.33
CA GLU A 105 6.77 -8.37 7.90
C GLU A 105 5.49 -9.21 7.69
N PRO A 106 4.64 -9.40 8.72
CA PRO A 106 3.45 -10.22 8.57
C PRO A 106 2.50 -9.62 7.53
N LYS A 107 2.22 -10.39 6.48
CA LYS A 107 1.18 -10.04 5.51
C LYS A 107 -0.20 -10.20 6.16
N PHE A 108 -1.17 -9.38 5.71
CA PHE A 108 -2.56 -9.48 6.14
C PHE A 108 -3.10 -10.89 5.86
N ASN A 109 -3.66 -11.56 6.87
CA ASN A 109 -4.17 -12.94 6.81
C ASN A 109 -5.63 -13.04 7.30
N GLY A 110 -6.42 -12.00 7.06
CA GLY A 110 -7.85 -12.01 7.39
C GLY A 110 -8.68 -12.75 6.36
N ARG A 111 -9.98 -12.92 6.65
CA ARG A 111 -10.94 -13.45 5.67
C ARG A 111 -11.04 -12.50 4.48
N THR A 112 -11.02 -13.06 3.27
CA THR A 112 -11.19 -12.34 2.01
C THR A 112 -12.16 -13.13 1.11
N LYS A 113 -12.89 -12.41 0.25
CA LYS A 113 -13.65 -13.00 -0.88
C LYS A 113 -13.04 -12.57 -2.22
N ILE A 114 -11.75 -12.24 -2.22
CA ILE A 114 -11.03 -11.78 -3.40
C ILE A 114 -10.50 -13.01 -4.13
N GLN A 115 -10.72 -13.09 -5.43
CA GLN A 115 -10.12 -14.10 -6.30
C GLN A 115 -8.79 -13.58 -6.86
N ASP A 116 -7.70 -14.29 -6.60
CA ASP A 116 -6.39 -13.99 -7.19
C ASP A 116 -6.36 -14.48 -8.63
N ILE A 117 -5.95 -13.60 -9.55
CA ILE A 117 -5.78 -13.90 -10.97
C ILE A 117 -4.30 -14.05 -11.28
N GLU A 118 -3.92 -15.19 -11.84
CA GLU A 118 -2.52 -15.53 -12.12
C GLU A 118 -2.17 -15.48 -13.61
N ASP A 119 -3.15 -15.68 -14.49
CA ASP A 119 -2.98 -15.68 -15.95
C ASP A 119 -3.81 -14.56 -16.61
N ILE A 120 -3.29 -14.02 -17.71
CA ILE A 120 -3.99 -13.00 -18.50
C ILE A 120 -5.28 -13.54 -19.10
N LYS A 121 -5.30 -14.82 -19.52
CA LYS A 121 -6.49 -15.44 -20.12
C LYS A 121 -7.64 -15.54 -19.12
N GLU A 122 -7.32 -15.86 -17.86
CA GLU A 122 -8.31 -15.88 -16.78
C GLU A 122 -8.89 -14.47 -16.57
N PHE A 123 -8.04 -13.44 -16.60
CA PHE A 123 -8.49 -12.04 -16.53
C PHE A 123 -9.42 -11.67 -17.70
N GLU A 124 -9.03 -12.03 -18.93
CA GLU A 124 -9.79 -11.77 -20.16
C GLU A 124 -11.18 -12.41 -20.13
N GLU A 125 -11.25 -13.68 -19.73
CA GLU A 125 -12.50 -14.44 -19.64
C GLU A 125 -13.42 -13.89 -18.54
N LEU A 126 -12.87 -13.61 -17.35
CA LEU A 126 -13.67 -13.11 -16.24
C LEU A 126 -14.20 -11.70 -16.48
N VAL A 127 -13.33 -10.78 -16.91
CA VAL A 127 -13.72 -9.38 -17.09
C VAL A 127 -14.44 -9.19 -18.43
N GLY A 128 -14.28 -10.09 -19.40
CA GLY A 128 -14.89 -9.99 -20.74
C GLY A 128 -14.11 -9.07 -21.69
N VAL A 129 -12.79 -8.94 -21.48
CA VAL A 129 -11.88 -8.14 -22.33
C VAL A 129 -11.04 -9.09 -23.17
N LYS A 130 -10.78 -8.78 -24.44
CA LYS A 130 -9.83 -9.52 -25.27
C LYS A 130 -8.70 -8.61 -25.71
N PHE A 131 -7.48 -8.92 -25.29
CA PHE A 131 -6.26 -8.29 -25.79
C PHE A 131 -5.80 -9.08 -27.02
N ARG A 132 -5.79 -8.45 -28.20
CA ARG A 132 -5.24 -9.10 -29.40
C ARG A 132 -3.74 -9.26 -29.26
N ASP A 133 -3.20 -10.44 -29.52
CA ASP A 133 -1.77 -10.65 -29.74
C ASP A 133 -1.41 -10.15 -31.14
N ASN A 134 -1.31 -8.83 -31.33
CA ASN A 134 -0.74 -8.31 -32.57
C ASN A 134 0.75 -8.06 -32.33
N ASP A 135 1.59 -8.70 -33.15
CA ASP A 135 3.04 -8.46 -33.23
C ASP A 135 3.36 -7.00 -33.65
N ASP A 136 2.36 -6.26 -34.12
CA ASP A 136 2.44 -4.86 -34.54
C ASP A 136 1.67 -3.94 -33.56
N GLY A 137 2.36 -3.46 -32.53
CA GLY A 137 2.27 -2.10 -31.97
C GLY A 137 0.98 -1.49 -31.40
N ASP A 138 -0.24 -2.00 -31.61
CA ASP A 138 -1.43 -1.09 -31.59
C ASP A 138 -2.52 -1.35 -30.52
N ILE A 139 -2.33 -2.25 -29.55
CA ILE A 139 -3.31 -2.45 -28.46
C ILE A 139 -3.38 -1.22 -27.54
N ILE A 140 -2.21 -0.64 -27.25
CA ILE A 140 -2.08 0.49 -26.32
C ILE A 140 -2.74 1.73 -26.91
N GLU A 141 -2.62 1.96 -28.22
CA GLU A 141 -3.26 3.08 -28.92
C GLU A 141 -4.78 2.89 -28.99
N GLU A 142 -5.27 1.67 -29.29
CA GLU A 142 -6.70 1.38 -29.29
C GLU A 142 -7.34 1.51 -27.89
N LEU A 143 -6.69 1.00 -26.85
CA LEU A 143 -7.16 1.16 -25.46
C LEU A 143 -7.16 2.64 -25.07
N ASN A 144 -6.09 3.38 -25.39
CA ASN A 144 -6.01 4.83 -25.13
C ASN A 144 -7.12 5.61 -25.84
N GLU A 145 -7.46 5.24 -27.07
CA GLU A 145 -8.56 5.86 -27.80
C GLU A 145 -9.93 5.49 -27.22
N ARG A 146 -10.14 4.23 -26.81
CA ARG A 146 -11.36 3.83 -26.06
C ARG A 146 -11.48 4.58 -24.73
N PHE A 147 -10.37 4.76 -24.01
CA PHE A 147 -10.31 5.54 -22.76
C PHE A 147 -10.71 7.00 -22.98
N LYS A 148 -10.12 7.68 -23.98
CA LYS A 148 -10.43 9.08 -24.30
C LYS A 148 -11.91 9.26 -24.69
N ARG A 149 -12.45 8.38 -25.53
CA ARG A 149 -13.86 8.47 -25.98
C ARG A 149 -14.86 8.36 -24.83
N LYS A 150 -14.61 7.50 -23.84
CA LYS A 150 -15.52 7.33 -22.69
C LYS A 150 -15.47 8.45 -21.68
N GLN A 151 -14.30 9.05 -21.46
CA GLN A 151 -14.19 10.24 -20.60
C GLN A 151 -15.07 11.38 -21.13
N GLN A 152 -15.05 11.63 -22.44
CA GLN A 152 -15.90 12.63 -23.08
C GLN A 152 -17.42 12.34 -22.97
N VAL A 153 -17.81 11.06 -22.89
CA VAL A 153 -19.22 10.65 -22.72
C VAL A 153 -19.66 10.78 -21.26
N LYS A 154 -18.77 10.50 -20.29
CA LYS A 154 -19.05 10.63 -18.85
C LYS A 154 -19.31 12.08 -18.42
N GLU A 155 -18.66 13.07 -19.05
CA GLU A 155 -18.93 14.50 -18.80
C GLU A 155 -20.36 14.91 -19.19
N LYS A 156 -20.97 14.26 -20.20
CA LYS A 156 -22.32 14.61 -20.69
C LYS A 156 -23.46 14.00 -19.89
N SER A 157 -23.23 12.95 -19.10
CA SER A 157 -24.29 12.19 -18.40
C SER A 157 -24.15 12.24 -16.88
N LYS A 158 -24.23 13.43 -16.28
CA LYS A 158 -24.25 13.65 -14.83
C LYS A 158 -25.69 13.71 -14.26
N LYS A 159 -26.60 12.85 -14.73
CA LYS A 159 -27.98 12.73 -14.22
C LYS A 159 -28.36 11.25 -14.06
N ILE A 160 -28.61 10.87 -12.80
CA ILE A 160 -29.22 9.61 -12.33
C ILE A 160 -28.66 8.36 -13.02
N GLN A 161 -27.54 7.84 -12.52
CA GLN A 161 -27.08 6.49 -12.86
C GLN A 161 -27.98 5.46 -12.18
N ASN A 162 -28.99 4.98 -12.91
CA ASN A 162 -29.56 3.68 -12.63
C ASN A 162 -28.51 2.64 -13.02
N TYR A 163 -27.82 2.08 -12.02
CA TYR A 163 -26.88 0.98 -12.25
C TYR A 163 -27.66 -0.18 -12.87
N LYS A 164 -27.28 -0.54 -14.10
CA LYS A 164 -27.88 -1.65 -14.84
C LYS A 164 -27.44 -2.96 -14.16
N ILE A 165 -28.27 -4.00 -14.24
CA ILE A 165 -27.90 -5.35 -13.78
C ILE A 165 -26.80 -5.85 -14.73
N THR A 166 -25.56 -5.61 -14.34
CA THR A 166 -24.36 -5.94 -15.12
C THR A 166 -23.35 -6.60 -14.19
N GLU A 167 -22.50 -7.45 -14.76
CA GLU A 167 -21.45 -8.09 -13.97
C GLU A 167 -20.34 -7.07 -13.73
N MET A 168 -20.00 -6.87 -12.45
CA MET A 168 -19.04 -5.87 -11.99
C MET A 168 -17.85 -6.56 -11.34
N PHE A 169 -16.65 -6.11 -11.70
CA PHE A 169 -15.40 -6.60 -11.13
C PHE A 169 -14.61 -5.45 -10.51
N PHE A 170 -14.42 -5.50 -9.20
CA PHE A 170 -13.51 -4.61 -8.50
C PHE A 170 -12.11 -5.25 -8.48
N ALA A 171 -11.21 -4.72 -9.29
CA ALA A 171 -9.88 -5.27 -9.53
C ALA A 171 -8.80 -4.47 -8.80
N GLU A 172 -8.05 -5.13 -7.91
CA GLU A 172 -6.81 -4.59 -7.34
C GLU A 172 -5.61 -5.01 -8.18
N PHE A 173 -4.87 -4.05 -8.72
CA PHE A 173 -3.58 -4.27 -9.36
C PHE A 173 -2.45 -3.91 -8.39
N TYR A 174 -1.63 -4.91 -8.03
CA TYR A 174 -0.62 -4.80 -6.99
C TYR A 174 0.72 -5.45 -7.38
N VAL A 175 1.73 -5.19 -6.56
CA VAL A 175 3.04 -5.87 -6.57
C VAL A 175 3.52 -6.06 -5.14
N ASP A 176 4.33 -7.09 -4.88
CA ASP A 176 4.76 -7.45 -3.52
C ASP A 176 5.76 -6.47 -2.89
N TRP A 177 6.57 -5.79 -3.71
CA TRP A 177 7.61 -4.84 -3.25
C TRP A 177 7.08 -3.44 -2.94
N ALA A 178 5.81 -3.16 -3.22
CA ALA A 178 5.19 -1.89 -2.88
C ALA A 178 4.52 -2.00 -1.51
N ASP A 179 5.13 -1.43 -0.48
CA ASP A 179 4.60 -1.48 0.89
C ASP A 179 3.14 -0.99 0.99
N THR A 180 2.78 0.00 0.18
CA THR A 180 1.40 0.52 0.13
C THR A 180 0.40 -0.60 -0.19
N CYS A 181 0.71 -1.51 -1.11
CA CYS A 181 -0.13 -2.68 -1.42
C CYS A 181 -0.33 -3.57 -0.19
N ASN A 182 0.74 -3.87 0.55
CA ASN A 182 0.67 -4.68 1.76
C ASN A 182 -0.19 -4.01 2.84
N TYR A 183 -0.04 -2.70 3.04
CA TYR A 183 -0.82 -1.94 4.03
C TYR A 183 -2.29 -1.78 3.67
N THR A 184 -2.63 -1.75 2.37
CA THR A 184 -4.02 -1.59 1.91
C THR A 184 -4.78 -2.90 1.80
N LYS A 185 -4.14 -4.07 1.89
CA LYS A 185 -4.82 -5.39 1.78
C LYS A 185 -6.03 -5.52 2.69
N GLU A 186 -5.96 -4.97 3.90
CA GLU A 186 -7.08 -4.96 4.84
C GLU A 186 -8.31 -4.20 4.31
N ILE A 187 -8.11 -3.12 3.56
CA ILE A 187 -9.20 -2.32 2.97
C ILE A 187 -9.95 -3.18 1.95
N TRP A 188 -9.20 -3.83 1.04
CA TRP A 188 -9.76 -4.65 -0.03
C TRP A 188 -10.43 -5.90 0.52
N ALA A 189 -9.81 -6.55 1.50
CA ALA A 189 -10.40 -7.66 2.23
C ALA A 189 -11.76 -7.27 2.83
N ASN A 190 -11.81 -6.15 3.55
CA ASN A 190 -13.04 -5.63 4.13
C ASN A 190 -14.11 -5.34 3.08
N PHE A 191 -13.74 -4.73 1.95
CA PHE A 191 -14.69 -4.47 0.86
C PHE A 191 -15.20 -5.78 0.25
N SER A 192 -14.32 -6.73 -0.05
CA SER A 192 -14.72 -8.03 -0.60
C SER A 192 -15.68 -8.76 0.33
N CYS A 193 -15.41 -8.83 1.64
CA CYS A 193 -16.29 -9.52 2.57
C CYS A 193 -17.67 -8.86 2.67
N LYS A 194 -17.71 -7.53 2.65
CA LYS A 194 -18.94 -6.75 2.83
C LYS A 194 -19.79 -6.64 1.56
N TYR A 195 -19.16 -6.46 0.40
CA TYR A 195 -19.83 -6.03 -0.82
C TYR A 195 -19.89 -7.09 -1.92
N THR A 196 -19.28 -8.26 -1.75
CA THR A 196 -19.39 -9.33 -2.75
C THR A 196 -20.84 -9.81 -2.85
N THR A 197 -21.36 -9.84 -4.08
CA THR A 197 -22.67 -10.39 -4.47
C THR A 197 -22.49 -11.28 -5.71
N LYS A 198 -23.56 -11.80 -6.30
CA LYS A 198 -23.45 -12.50 -7.59
C LYS A 198 -23.03 -11.56 -8.73
N GLY A 199 -23.44 -10.29 -8.66
CA GLY A 199 -23.16 -9.26 -9.67
C GLY A 199 -21.95 -8.38 -9.37
N LEU A 200 -21.40 -8.38 -8.16
CA LEU A 200 -20.19 -7.63 -7.80
C LEU A 200 -19.16 -8.58 -7.19
N LYS A 201 -18.08 -8.82 -7.93
CA LYS A 201 -16.95 -9.68 -7.52
C LYS A 201 -15.69 -8.84 -7.30
N PHE A 202 -14.79 -9.35 -6.48
CA PHE A 202 -13.51 -8.71 -6.17
C PHE A 202 -12.38 -9.62 -6.66
N ILE A 203 -11.43 -9.03 -7.39
CA ILE A 203 -10.29 -9.75 -7.94
C ILE A 203 -8.98 -9.02 -7.63
N SER A 204 -7.88 -9.76 -7.53
CA SER A 204 -6.54 -9.23 -7.30
C SER A 204 -5.56 -9.75 -8.34
N ILE A 205 -4.77 -8.84 -8.89
CA ILE A 205 -3.84 -9.10 -9.99
C ILE A 205 -2.43 -8.69 -9.54
N ASN A 206 -1.52 -9.66 -9.50
CA ASN A 206 -0.11 -9.37 -9.29
C ASN A 206 0.56 -8.98 -10.61
N LEU A 207 0.86 -7.70 -10.77
CA LEU A 207 1.48 -7.16 -11.99
C LEU A 207 2.91 -7.66 -12.22
N ALA A 208 3.55 -8.27 -11.21
CA ALA A 208 4.83 -8.95 -11.40
C ALA A 208 4.67 -10.26 -12.19
N LYS A 209 3.52 -10.93 -12.07
CA LYS A 209 3.17 -12.14 -12.83
C LYS A 209 2.61 -11.80 -14.21
N ILE A 210 1.81 -10.74 -14.31
CA ILE A 210 1.13 -10.33 -15.54
C ILE A 210 1.51 -8.88 -15.94
N PRO A 211 2.76 -8.63 -16.37
CA PRO A 211 3.26 -7.28 -16.65
C PRO A 211 2.52 -6.59 -17.79
N ARG A 212 1.98 -7.34 -18.77
CA ARG A 212 1.21 -6.80 -19.89
C ARG A 212 -0.01 -5.99 -19.44
N LEU A 213 -0.66 -6.39 -18.33
CA LEU A 213 -1.78 -5.62 -17.78
C LEU A 213 -1.33 -4.25 -17.23
N ALA A 214 -0.09 -4.13 -16.76
CA ALA A 214 0.46 -2.85 -16.33
C ALA A 214 0.55 -1.87 -17.50
N GLU A 215 0.97 -2.35 -18.68
CA GLU A 215 1.04 -1.54 -19.91
C GLU A 215 -0.37 -1.17 -20.41
N CYS A 216 -1.26 -2.17 -20.56
CA CYS A 216 -2.63 -1.97 -21.04
C CYS A 216 -3.42 -0.93 -20.22
N TYR A 217 -3.23 -0.92 -18.89
CA TYR A 217 -3.94 -0.01 -17.98
C TYR A 217 -3.11 1.20 -17.52
N ARG A 218 -1.92 1.40 -18.11
CA ARG A 218 -0.98 2.50 -17.86
C ARG A 218 -0.58 2.62 -16.38
N ILE A 219 -0.28 1.51 -15.75
CA ILE A 219 0.13 1.39 -14.36
C ILE A 219 1.65 1.26 -14.30
N ASN A 220 2.34 2.23 -13.71
CA ASN A 220 3.77 2.09 -13.44
C ASN A 220 3.98 1.38 -12.08
N THR A 221 4.69 0.26 -12.14
CA THR A 221 4.89 -0.70 -11.04
C THR A 221 6.02 -0.33 -10.08
N SER A 222 6.72 0.78 -10.30
CA SER A 222 7.75 1.27 -9.38
C SER A 222 7.14 1.67 -8.05
N ALA A 223 7.78 1.28 -6.94
CA ALA A 223 7.39 1.72 -5.59
C ALA A 223 7.43 3.25 -5.44
N MET A 224 8.24 3.96 -6.24
CA MET A 224 8.36 5.42 -6.20
C MET A 224 7.22 6.15 -6.91
N SER A 225 6.44 5.45 -7.72
CA SER A 225 5.30 6.03 -8.45
C SER A 225 4.21 6.52 -7.50
N ARG A 226 4.04 5.87 -6.34
CA ARG A 226 2.95 6.10 -5.37
C ARG A 226 1.55 6.02 -6.00
N GLN A 227 1.37 5.17 -7.00
CA GLN A 227 0.05 4.88 -7.58
C GLN A 227 -0.45 3.45 -7.31
N LEU A 228 0.37 2.66 -6.61
CA LEU A 228 0.07 1.28 -6.27
C LEU A 228 -0.47 1.17 -4.83
N PRO A 229 -1.48 0.30 -4.60
CA PRO A 229 -2.19 -0.45 -5.63
C PRO A 229 -3.04 0.48 -6.51
N THR A 230 -3.17 0.14 -7.78
CA THR A 230 -4.17 0.78 -8.64
C THR A 230 -5.41 -0.10 -8.60
N VAL A 231 -6.57 0.51 -8.39
CA VAL A 231 -7.83 -0.20 -8.31
C VAL A 231 -8.72 0.25 -9.45
N ILE A 232 -9.30 -0.70 -10.18
CA ILE A 232 -10.17 -0.43 -11.32
C ILE A 232 -11.46 -1.22 -11.15
N LEU A 233 -12.59 -0.53 -11.30
CA LEU A 233 -13.91 -1.13 -11.36
C LEU A 233 -14.31 -1.31 -12.82
N PHE A 234 -14.60 -2.54 -13.20
CA PHE A 234 -15.10 -2.90 -14.51
C PHE A 234 -16.61 -3.14 -14.47
N GLU A 235 -17.30 -2.69 -15.53
CA GLU A 235 -18.70 -2.98 -15.82
C GLU A 235 -18.79 -3.45 -17.27
N ASP A 236 -19.34 -4.64 -17.52
CA ASP A 236 -19.48 -5.21 -18.89
C ASP A 236 -18.16 -5.19 -19.70
N GLY A 237 -17.03 -5.52 -19.07
CA GLY A 237 -15.71 -5.50 -19.71
C GLY A 237 -15.12 -4.12 -19.96
N GLU A 238 -15.74 -3.06 -19.44
CA GLU A 238 -15.30 -1.70 -19.61
C GLU A 238 -14.82 -1.09 -18.30
N GLU A 239 -13.73 -0.31 -18.33
CA GLU A 239 -13.31 0.47 -17.17
C GLU A 239 -14.38 1.53 -16.85
N ALA A 240 -15.15 1.28 -15.80
CA ALA A 240 -16.13 2.22 -15.29
C ALA A 240 -15.45 3.28 -14.44
N GLN A 241 -14.51 2.91 -13.58
CA GLN A 241 -13.86 3.86 -12.68
C GLN A 241 -12.53 3.34 -12.16
N ARG A 242 -11.53 4.23 -11.96
CA ARG A 242 -10.22 3.85 -11.41
C ARG A 242 -9.77 4.76 -10.27
N PHE A 243 -8.93 4.23 -9.40
CA PHE A 243 -8.17 4.99 -8.41
C PHE A 243 -6.71 4.51 -8.38
N PRO A 244 -5.72 5.42 -8.43
CA PRO A 244 -5.87 6.87 -8.63
C PRO A 244 -6.43 7.25 -10.02
N PRO A 245 -7.15 8.38 -10.12
CA PRO A 245 -7.69 8.86 -11.39
C PRO A 245 -6.57 9.37 -12.30
N ILE A 246 -6.73 9.23 -13.61
CA ILE A 246 -5.86 9.91 -14.58
C ILE A 246 -6.33 11.37 -14.69
N ASP A 247 -5.42 12.33 -14.50
CA ASP A 247 -5.71 13.74 -14.70
C ASP A 247 -5.95 14.00 -16.20
N GLU A 248 -7.14 14.50 -16.54
CA GLU A 248 -7.58 14.67 -17.93
C GLU A 248 -6.76 15.73 -18.70
N LYS A 249 -6.23 16.73 -18.01
CA LYS A 249 -5.50 17.85 -18.64
C LYS A 249 -4.05 17.47 -18.90
N THR A 250 -3.43 16.82 -17.93
CA THR A 250 -2.00 16.49 -17.96
C THR A 250 -1.74 15.07 -18.44
N ASN A 251 -2.77 14.23 -18.50
CA ASN A 251 -2.71 12.79 -18.77
C ASN A 251 -1.77 12.04 -17.80
N LYS A 252 -1.52 12.62 -16.62
CA LYS A 252 -0.65 12.08 -15.57
C LYS A 252 -1.49 11.44 -14.47
N ILE A 253 -0.93 10.43 -13.84
CA ILE A 253 -1.51 9.81 -12.65
C ILE A 253 -0.91 10.52 -11.42
N PRO A 254 -1.73 11.11 -10.53
CA PRO A 254 -1.24 11.80 -9.36
C PRO A 254 -0.67 10.79 -8.35
N LYS A 255 0.29 11.27 -7.55
CA LYS A 255 0.80 10.49 -6.42
C LYS A 255 -0.28 10.38 -5.35
N VAL A 256 -0.56 9.16 -4.91
CA VAL A 256 -1.50 8.92 -3.81
C VAL A 256 -0.79 9.11 -2.49
N LEU A 257 -1.34 10.04 -1.69
CA LEU A 257 -0.87 10.29 -0.33
C LEU A 257 -1.66 9.52 0.72
N LYS A 258 -2.85 9.00 0.38
CA LYS A 258 -3.67 8.19 1.29
C LYS A 258 -4.73 7.35 0.58
N TYR A 259 -4.83 6.09 0.99
CA TYR A 259 -5.94 5.19 0.65
C TYR A 259 -6.94 5.18 1.81
N GLY A 260 -7.88 6.12 1.78
CA GLY A 260 -8.89 6.25 2.82
C GLY A 260 -10.05 5.28 2.63
N LYS A 261 -10.32 4.38 3.59
CA LYS A 261 -11.36 3.35 3.46
C LYS A 261 -12.75 3.95 3.19
N LYS A 262 -13.15 5.01 3.89
CA LYS A 262 -14.48 5.63 3.73
C LYS A 262 -14.56 6.40 2.40
N GLU A 263 -13.49 7.10 2.07
CA GLU A 263 -13.34 7.89 0.86
C GLU A 263 -13.40 7.00 -0.37
N LEU A 264 -12.66 5.87 -0.38
CA LEU A 264 -12.69 4.89 -1.47
C LEU A 264 -14.05 4.19 -1.58
N GLN A 265 -14.66 3.83 -0.45
CA GLN A 265 -16.00 3.25 -0.43
C GLN A 265 -17.02 4.18 -1.10
N SER A 266 -16.99 5.47 -0.76
CA SER A 266 -17.84 6.49 -1.37
C SER A 266 -17.46 6.78 -2.82
N TYR A 267 -16.16 6.82 -3.12
CA TYR A 267 -15.65 7.10 -4.46
C TYR A 267 -16.19 6.07 -5.46
N PHE A 268 -16.05 4.77 -5.16
CA PHE A 268 -16.53 3.69 -6.02
C PHE A 268 -18.03 3.40 -5.90
N ASP A 269 -18.79 4.16 -5.08
CA ASP A 269 -20.23 3.97 -4.87
C ASP A 269 -20.60 2.53 -4.44
N LEU A 270 -19.71 1.87 -3.66
CA LEU A 270 -19.81 0.43 -3.35
C LEU A 270 -21.14 0.04 -2.69
N GLU A 271 -21.68 0.91 -1.83
CA GLU A 271 -22.96 0.65 -1.15
C GLU A 271 -24.13 0.62 -2.14
N LYS A 272 -24.16 1.53 -3.13
CA LYS A 272 -25.21 1.58 -4.14
C LYS A 272 -25.14 0.36 -5.06
N ARG A 273 -23.93 -0.02 -5.47
CA ARG A 273 -23.68 -1.19 -6.33
C ARG A 273 -24.02 -2.50 -5.63
N TYR A 274 -23.69 -2.60 -4.34
CA TYR A 274 -24.10 -3.71 -3.51
C TYR A 274 -25.63 -3.83 -3.46
N LEU A 275 -26.34 -2.75 -3.15
CA LEU A 275 -27.82 -2.78 -3.12
C LEU A 275 -28.43 -3.14 -4.48
N ALA A 276 -27.83 -2.68 -5.58
CA ALA A 276 -28.30 -3.00 -6.94
C ALA A 276 -28.08 -4.48 -7.34
N THR A 277 -27.11 -5.16 -6.72
CA THR A 277 -26.68 -6.52 -7.12
C THR A 277 -26.95 -7.59 -6.07
N ARG A 278 -27.40 -7.21 -4.86
CA ARG A 278 -27.60 -8.14 -3.74
C ARG A 278 -28.68 -9.18 -4.01
N ASP A 279 -29.73 -8.79 -4.74
CA ASP A 279 -30.92 -9.61 -4.95
C ASP A 279 -30.88 -10.39 -6.29
N LEU A 280 -29.72 -10.40 -6.97
CA LEU A 280 -29.42 -11.23 -8.15
C LEU A 280 -29.06 -12.67 -7.75
#